data_AF-A0AAU4YGA3-F1
#
_entry.id   AF-A0AAU4YGA3-F1
#
_cell.length_a   1.000
_cell.length_b   1.000
_cell.length_c   1.000
_cell.angle_alpha   90.00
_cell.angle_beta   90.00
_cell.angle_gamma   90.00
#
_symmetry.space_group_name_H-M   'P 1'
#
loop_
_entity.id
_entity.type
_entity.pdbx_description
1 polymer ?
#
loop_
_entity_poly.entity_id
_entity_poly.type
_entity_poly.pdbx_seq_one_letter_code
_entity_poly.pdbx_strand_id
1 'polypeptide(L)'
;MSTGTGTGAGTGTGADAGANAGTGDSAEAGAGTREGASTRGTSFGETMLGTVRLDGEDRTRRVRLDLRVTADRVMRLLGTTEARATGRIRIEGWADDTHTDGELEISPLARRRIRYRISFTAGGRRFTLDGWKSVTPRRPVASMTVLPFTLYEDGTEAGRGTLRFPVTTGLLPFLASFRFPRHEHAAPLMAPRWNGEPGRTEVWYTTITDPATGTGLWLHHELTAPADGSEPYAHGWAAVFPKDAPVRHARFGPGKWTPGEAGFTADGVAAVPGRLTGAAGTLRWDLAEQAADAPLFTFPRWSWRRPLLPAAQILPAARATYGGSFSYDDTTLTLASAPGASARIYGHGNARRWAWLHADLGGGDVLEIVAAVSMRPGLRRLPPLVFLRLRRGGRTWPRRAERTAVGWAGPGRFRAAIGLPTWTVTGRAGLRRIRVDVTQPEDRTLALDYTDPDGSPAVCRNSERADAHVLLERWWFGGWRTEAEWTLNGTAHAEVGTR
;
A
#
# COMPACT_ATOMS: atom_id res chain seq x y z
N MET A 1 24.93 30.08 -80.46
CA MET A 1 23.77 30.58 -81.23
C MET A 1 22.53 29.83 -80.79
N SER A 2 21.44 30.56 -80.61
CA SER A 2 20.04 30.15 -80.40
C SER A 2 19.61 29.46 -79.10
N THR A 3 18.83 30.24 -78.37
CA THR A 3 17.77 29.94 -77.39
C THR A 3 16.50 29.36 -78.04
N GLY A 4 15.64 28.74 -77.23
CA GLY A 4 14.17 28.64 -77.44
C GLY A 4 13.59 27.35 -76.86
N THR A 5 12.88 27.32 -75.72
CA THR A 5 11.49 27.73 -75.39
C THR A 5 10.35 26.96 -76.07
N GLY A 6 9.43 26.42 -75.26
CA GLY A 6 8.01 26.17 -75.60
C GLY A 6 7.43 24.98 -74.83
N THR A 7 6.65 25.14 -73.74
CA THR A 7 5.20 25.44 -73.62
C THR A 7 4.24 24.41 -74.23
N GLY A 8 3.22 23.99 -73.46
CA GLY A 8 1.91 23.62 -74.01
C GLY A 8 1.10 22.62 -73.19
N ALA A 9 -0.07 23.05 -72.71
CA ALA A 9 -1.03 22.33 -71.88
C ALA A 9 -2.24 21.78 -72.67
N GLY A 10 -3.08 20.96 -72.03
CA GLY A 10 -4.49 20.66 -72.37
C GLY A 10 -5.11 19.74 -71.30
N THR A 11 -6.11 20.14 -70.49
CA THR A 11 -7.58 20.22 -70.71
C THR A 11 -8.19 18.89 -71.18
N GLY A 12 -9.25 18.28 -70.62
CA GLY A 12 -10.23 18.62 -69.56
C GLY A 12 -11.36 17.56 -69.53
N THR A 13 -12.36 17.75 -68.64
CA THR A 13 -13.74 17.17 -68.58
C THR A 13 -13.88 15.66 -68.27
N GLY A 14 -14.76 15.14 -67.42
CA GLY A 14 -15.93 15.66 -66.70
C GLY A 14 -17.20 14.87 -67.07
N ALA A 15 -17.72 14.00 -66.19
CA ALA A 15 -19.11 13.53 -66.18
C ALA A 15 -19.46 12.84 -64.85
N ASP A 16 -20.73 12.93 -64.49
CA ASP A 16 -21.33 12.95 -63.15
C ASP A 16 -22.28 11.75 -62.92
N ALA A 17 -22.76 11.61 -61.68
CA ALA A 17 -24.00 10.98 -61.20
C ALA A 17 -23.87 9.81 -60.19
N GLY A 18 -24.40 10.05 -58.99
CA GLY A 18 -24.76 9.01 -58.01
C GLY A 18 -24.98 9.52 -56.59
N ALA A 19 -26.09 10.20 -56.34
CA ALA A 19 -26.51 10.67 -55.02
C ALA A 19 -26.98 9.54 -54.08
N ASN A 20 -26.66 9.63 -52.77
CA ASN A 20 -27.63 9.31 -51.72
C ASN A 20 -27.31 10.03 -50.40
N ALA A 21 -28.38 10.36 -49.68
CA ALA A 21 -28.47 11.41 -48.67
C ALA A 21 -28.39 10.92 -47.20
N GLY A 22 -28.16 11.89 -46.29
CA GLY A 22 -28.46 11.85 -44.86
C GLY A 22 -27.28 11.41 -43.98
N THR A 23 -26.94 12.03 -42.87
CA THR A 23 -27.59 13.04 -42.01
C THR A 23 -26.52 13.52 -41.02
N GLY A 24 -26.63 14.76 -40.56
CA GLY A 24 -25.57 15.50 -39.86
C GLY A 24 -25.00 14.84 -38.61
N ASP A 25 -23.68 14.88 -38.49
CA ASP A 25 -22.99 14.58 -37.24
C ASP A 25 -22.89 15.88 -36.43
N SER A 26 -23.69 15.91 -35.38
CA SER A 26 -23.83 17.01 -34.45
C SER A 26 -22.73 16.87 -33.42
N ALA A 27 -22.08 17.99 -33.10
CA ALA A 27 -21.10 18.12 -32.03
C ALA A 27 -21.52 17.39 -30.74
N GLU A 28 -20.96 16.20 -30.51
CA GLU A 28 -20.90 15.61 -29.17
C GLU A 28 -19.66 16.15 -28.47
N ALA A 29 -19.91 17.19 -27.67
CA ALA A 29 -19.05 17.63 -26.59
C ALA A 29 -18.56 16.41 -25.80
N GLY A 30 -17.24 16.18 -25.87
CA GLY A 30 -16.56 15.16 -25.10
C GLY A 30 -16.98 15.25 -23.64
N ALA A 31 -17.78 14.26 -23.21
CA ALA A 31 -18.12 14.06 -21.84
C ALA A 31 -16.81 13.82 -21.07
N GLY A 32 -16.34 14.85 -20.38
CA GLY A 32 -15.20 14.78 -19.49
C GLY A 32 -15.32 13.54 -18.62
N THR A 33 -14.32 12.69 -18.70
CA THR A 33 -14.08 11.56 -17.81
C THR A 33 -14.14 12.10 -16.39
N ARG A 34 -15.28 11.85 -15.72
CA ARG A 34 -15.46 12.22 -14.32
C ARG A 34 -14.30 11.62 -13.52
N GLU A 35 -13.51 12.53 -12.97
CA GLU A 35 -12.50 12.40 -11.92
C GLU A 35 -12.60 11.11 -11.11
N GLY A 36 -11.42 10.52 -10.82
CA GLY A 36 -11.20 9.34 -9.99
C GLY A 36 -12.12 9.24 -8.77
N ALA A 37 -13.28 8.62 -8.96
CA ALA A 37 -14.26 8.44 -7.92
C ALA A 37 -13.73 7.37 -6.96
N SER A 38 -13.36 7.78 -5.75
CA SER A 38 -13.08 6.85 -4.66
C SER A 38 -14.28 5.91 -4.50
N THR A 39 -14.14 4.63 -4.85
CA THR A 39 -15.20 3.65 -4.65
C THR A 39 -15.15 3.18 -3.20
N ARG A 40 -16.32 3.05 -2.58
CA ARG A 40 -16.42 2.39 -1.28
C ARG A 40 -16.60 0.90 -1.55
N GLY A 41 -15.72 0.08 -1.01
CA GLY A 41 -15.83 -1.37 -0.99
C GLY A 41 -16.60 -1.86 0.23
N THR A 42 -16.68 -3.18 0.38
CA THR A 42 -17.17 -3.84 1.60
C THR A 42 -16.19 -4.91 2.03
N SER A 43 -15.89 -5.00 3.32
CA SER A 43 -15.16 -6.14 3.85
C SER A 43 -15.76 -6.62 5.16
N PHE A 44 -15.80 -7.92 5.40
CA PHE A 44 -16.27 -8.51 6.65
C PHE A 44 -15.56 -9.85 6.91
N GLY A 45 -15.60 -10.31 8.16
CA GLY A 45 -15.15 -11.64 8.54
C GLY A 45 -16.34 -12.56 8.79
N GLU A 46 -16.28 -13.80 8.30
CA GLU A 46 -17.30 -14.82 8.50
C GLU A 46 -16.63 -16.10 9.04
N THR A 47 -17.17 -16.66 10.11
CA THR A 47 -16.80 -17.99 10.60
C THR A 47 -17.99 -18.92 10.42
N MET A 48 -17.76 -20.08 9.79
CA MET A 48 -18.73 -21.14 9.65
C MET A 48 -18.21 -22.44 10.25
N LEU A 49 -19.11 -23.21 10.86
CA LEU A 49 -18.84 -24.48 11.53
C LEU A 49 -19.75 -25.55 10.95
N GLY A 50 -19.25 -26.75 10.74
CA GLY A 50 -20.02 -27.76 10.03
C GLY A 50 -19.38 -29.12 10.05
N THR A 51 -19.83 -29.93 9.10
CA THR A 51 -19.37 -31.30 8.93
C THR A 51 -19.20 -31.65 7.46
N VAL A 52 -18.30 -32.58 7.17
CA VAL A 52 -18.06 -33.13 5.83
C VAL A 52 -17.92 -34.65 5.91
N ARG A 53 -18.44 -35.35 4.91
CA ARG A 53 -18.14 -36.76 4.65
C ARG A 53 -17.33 -36.81 3.37
N LEU A 54 -16.12 -37.37 3.46
CA LEU A 54 -15.25 -37.57 2.30
C LEU A 54 -15.69 -38.83 1.55
N ASP A 55 -15.48 -38.85 0.24
CA ASP A 55 -15.81 -40.03 -0.56
C ASP A 55 -14.92 -41.22 -0.17
N GLY A 56 -15.54 -42.40 -0.08
CA GLY A 56 -14.87 -43.61 0.44
C GLY A 56 -14.73 -43.69 1.96
N GLU A 57 -15.18 -42.68 2.71
CA GLU A 57 -15.23 -42.73 4.18
C GLU A 57 -16.67 -42.81 4.71
N ASP A 58 -16.88 -43.63 5.74
CA ASP A 58 -18.16 -43.68 6.47
C ASP A 58 -18.26 -42.68 7.62
N ARG A 59 -17.12 -42.09 8.01
CA ARG A 59 -17.07 -41.11 9.09
C ARG A 59 -17.40 -39.71 8.62
N THR A 60 -18.07 -38.96 9.50
CA THR A 60 -18.26 -37.52 9.35
C THR A 60 -17.18 -36.78 10.12
N ARG A 61 -16.56 -35.77 9.51
CA ARG A 61 -15.50 -34.94 10.12
C ARG A 61 -16.02 -33.54 10.42
N ARG A 62 -15.57 -32.93 11.51
CA ARG A 62 -15.88 -31.52 11.80
C ARG A 62 -15.09 -30.60 10.89
N VAL A 63 -15.75 -29.55 10.42
CA VAL A 63 -15.19 -28.51 9.56
C VAL A 63 -15.35 -27.14 10.21
N ARG A 64 -14.29 -26.34 10.17
CA ARG A 64 -14.31 -24.92 10.50
C ARG A 64 -13.73 -24.12 9.35
N LEU A 65 -14.47 -23.12 8.91
CA LEU A 65 -14.06 -22.21 7.85
C LEU A 65 -14.08 -20.77 8.39
N ASP A 66 -12.90 -20.15 8.44
CA ASP A 66 -12.71 -18.77 8.89
C ASP A 66 -12.33 -17.92 7.68
N LEU A 67 -13.23 -17.05 7.21
CA LEU A 67 -13.04 -16.22 6.02
C LEU A 67 -12.96 -14.73 6.36
N ARG A 68 -12.14 -14.02 5.59
CA ARG A 68 -12.22 -12.57 5.35
C ARG A 68 -12.67 -12.35 3.91
N VAL A 69 -13.80 -11.67 3.75
CA VAL A 69 -14.42 -11.36 2.47
C VAL A 69 -14.20 -9.89 2.15
N THR A 70 -13.80 -9.58 0.91
CA THR A 70 -13.56 -8.24 0.41
C THR A 70 -14.19 -8.06 -0.97
N ALA A 71 -14.96 -6.99 -1.15
CA ALA A 71 -15.57 -6.59 -2.41
C ALA A 71 -15.19 -5.14 -2.72
N ASP A 72 -14.93 -4.83 -3.99
CA ASP A 72 -14.52 -3.49 -4.43
C ASP A 72 -15.67 -2.46 -4.42
N ARG A 73 -16.89 -2.92 -4.14
CA ARG A 73 -18.11 -2.11 -4.08
C ARG A 73 -18.86 -2.33 -2.76
N VAL A 74 -19.67 -1.35 -2.39
CA VAL A 74 -20.65 -1.49 -1.32
C VAL A 74 -21.63 -2.60 -1.71
N MET A 75 -21.77 -3.63 -0.89
CA MET A 75 -22.72 -4.70 -1.12
C MET A 75 -24.13 -4.12 -1.24
N ARG A 76 -24.79 -4.40 -2.37
CA ARG A 76 -26.17 -3.96 -2.62
C ARG A 76 -27.11 -5.14 -2.45
N LEU A 77 -28.13 -4.99 -1.62
CA LEU A 77 -29.13 -6.04 -1.40
C LEU A 77 -29.86 -6.43 -2.70
N LEU A 78 -30.12 -5.45 -3.56
CA LEU A 78 -30.85 -5.60 -4.83
C LEU A 78 -29.93 -5.96 -6.02
N GLY A 79 -28.62 -6.10 -5.82
CA GLY A 79 -27.67 -6.39 -6.89
C GLY A 79 -26.84 -7.65 -6.61
N THR A 80 -26.04 -8.06 -7.60
CA THR A 80 -24.99 -9.07 -7.42
C THR A 80 -23.68 -8.37 -7.10
N THR A 81 -22.99 -8.83 -6.05
CA THR A 81 -21.66 -8.36 -5.67
C THR A 81 -20.70 -9.54 -5.72
N GLU A 82 -19.68 -9.44 -6.57
CA GLU A 82 -18.54 -10.35 -6.54
C GLU A 82 -17.56 -9.91 -5.46
N ALA A 83 -17.00 -10.87 -4.74
CA ALA A 83 -16.09 -10.65 -3.64
C ALA A 83 -14.98 -11.71 -3.65
N ARG A 84 -13.79 -11.31 -3.23
CA ARG A 84 -12.70 -12.24 -2.94
C ARG A 84 -12.79 -12.68 -1.49
N ALA A 85 -12.54 -13.95 -1.22
CA ALA A 85 -12.40 -14.49 0.13
C ALA A 85 -11.03 -15.09 0.35
N THR A 86 -10.46 -14.83 1.52
CA THR A 86 -9.22 -15.43 1.99
C THR A 86 -9.39 -15.90 3.42
N GLY A 87 -8.66 -16.90 3.87
CA GLY A 87 -8.94 -17.48 5.19
C GLY A 87 -8.19 -18.74 5.55
N ARG A 88 -8.74 -19.46 6.52
CA ARG A 88 -8.26 -20.75 7.01
C ARG A 88 -9.40 -21.76 7.02
N ILE A 89 -9.11 -22.97 6.57
CA ILE A 89 -10.01 -24.11 6.69
C ILE A 89 -9.37 -25.19 7.56
N ARG A 90 -10.16 -25.77 8.45
CA ARG A 90 -9.78 -26.94 9.25
C ARG A 90 -10.81 -28.02 9.07
N ILE A 91 -10.35 -29.20 8.68
CA ILE A 91 -11.15 -30.41 8.58
C ILE A 91 -10.48 -31.45 9.48
N GLU A 92 -11.22 -31.87 10.50
CA GLU A 92 -10.72 -32.72 11.58
C GLU A 92 -9.99 -33.96 11.05
N GLY A 93 -8.70 -34.06 11.42
CA GLY A 93 -7.83 -35.18 11.06
C GLY A 93 -7.57 -35.32 9.56
N TRP A 94 -7.72 -34.25 8.76
CA TRP A 94 -7.53 -34.29 7.32
C TRP A 94 -6.83 -33.06 6.74
N ALA A 95 -7.27 -31.85 7.10
CA ALA A 95 -6.71 -30.61 6.55
C ALA A 95 -6.65 -29.50 7.61
N ASP A 96 -5.57 -28.73 7.57
CA ASP A 96 -5.44 -27.48 8.32
C ASP A 96 -4.64 -26.48 7.47
N ASP A 97 -5.33 -25.84 6.52
CA ASP A 97 -4.72 -24.90 5.60
C ASP A 97 -4.99 -23.46 6.06
N THR A 98 -3.93 -22.75 6.40
CA THR A 98 -3.96 -21.35 6.83
C THR A 98 -4.11 -20.36 5.69
N HIS A 99 -4.04 -20.80 4.42
CA HIS A 99 -4.01 -19.96 3.23
C HIS A 99 -5.06 -20.39 2.19
N THR A 100 -6.33 -20.33 2.56
CA THR A 100 -7.41 -20.53 1.59
C THR A 100 -7.67 -19.26 0.80
N ASP A 101 -7.99 -19.39 -0.49
CA ASP A 101 -8.37 -18.27 -1.34
C ASP A 101 -9.52 -18.63 -2.28
N GLY A 102 -10.34 -17.66 -2.68
CA GLY A 102 -11.43 -17.92 -3.59
C GLY A 102 -12.39 -16.76 -3.79
N GLU A 103 -13.56 -17.08 -4.32
CA GLU A 103 -14.55 -16.12 -4.77
C GLU A 103 -15.90 -16.38 -4.12
N LEU A 104 -16.59 -15.28 -3.79
CA LEU A 104 -17.96 -15.26 -3.33
C LEU A 104 -18.79 -14.43 -4.30
N GLU A 105 -19.92 -14.98 -4.74
CA GLU A 105 -20.97 -14.23 -5.40
C GLU A 105 -22.10 -14.00 -4.40
N ILE A 106 -22.40 -12.74 -4.08
CA ILE A 106 -23.42 -12.35 -3.11
C ILE A 106 -24.57 -11.68 -3.86
N SER A 107 -25.71 -12.37 -3.99
CA SER A 107 -26.89 -11.87 -4.73
C SER A 107 -28.19 -12.18 -3.96
N PRO A 108 -28.45 -11.50 -2.82
CA PRO A 108 -29.48 -11.91 -1.87
C PRO A 108 -30.91 -11.75 -2.39
N LEU A 109 -31.18 -10.73 -3.20
CA LEU A 109 -32.51 -10.47 -3.77
C LEU A 109 -32.58 -10.71 -5.29
N ALA A 110 -31.52 -10.36 -6.03
CA ALA A 110 -31.51 -10.47 -7.49
C ALA A 110 -31.48 -11.92 -7.97
N ARG A 111 -30.58 -12.76 -7.43
CA ARG A 111 -30.51 -14.21 -7.74
C ARG A 111 -30.91 -15.10 -6.57
N ARG A 112 -31.27 -14.51 -5.42
CA ARG A 112 -31.60 -15.23 -4.17
C ARG A 112 -30.54 -16.27 -3.81
N ARG A 113 -29.27 -15.95 -4.02
CA ARG A 113 -28.15 -16.89 -3.88
C ARG A 113 -26.90 -16.21 -3.34
N ILE A 114 -26.18 -16.94 -2.50
CA ILE A 114 -24.78 -16.64 -2.15
C ILE A 114 -23.93 -17.87 -2.51
N ARG A 115 -23.04 -17.77 -3.49
CA ARG A 115 -22.15 -18.86 -3.92
C ARG A 115 -20.76 -18.66 -3.33
N TYR A 116 -20.12 -19.75 -2.92
CA TYR A 116 -18.77 -19.82 -2.40
C TYR A 116 -17.97 -20.79 -3.27
N ARG A 117 -16.81 -20.35 -3.78
CA ARG A 117 -15.84 -21.22 -4.45
C ARG A 117 -14.45 -20.96 -3.84
N ILE A 118 -14.01 -21.83 -2.93
CA ILE A 118 -12.80 -21.63 -2.12
C ILE A 118 -11.79 -22.74 -2.39
N SER A 119 -10.57 -22.37 -2.80
CA SER A 119 -9.41 -23.25 -2.92
C SER A 119 -8.70 -23.41 -1.58
N PHE A 120 -8.20 -24.61 -1.31
CA PHE A 120 -7.31 -24.91 -0.19
C PHE A 120 -6.46 -26.16 -0.48
N THR A 121 -5.48 -26.44 0.37
CA THR A 121 -4.57 -27.58 0.24
C THR A 121 -4.79 -28.59 1.36
N ALA A 122 -4.78 -29.88 1.03
CA ALA A 122 -4.78 -30.98 2.01
C ALA A 122 -3.82 -32.08 1.55
N GLY A 123 -2.85 -32.44 2.41
CA GLY A 123 -1.85 -33.46 2.09
C GLY A 123 -1.05 -33.16 0.80
N GLY A 124 -0.72 -31.89 0.55
CA GLY A 124 0.00 -31.44 -0.64
C GLY A 124 -0.82 -31.34 -1.93
N ARG A 125 -2.12 -31.68 -1.89
CA ARG A 125 -3.03 -31.65 -3.06
C ARG A 125 -4.03 -30.50 -2.93
N ARG A 126 -4.45 -29.95 -4.07
CA ARG A 126 -5.36 -28.79 -4.13
C ARG A 126 -6.82 -29.25 -4.21
N PHE A 127 -7.65 -28.69 -3.36
CA PHE A 127 -9.09 -28.95 -3.31
C PHE A 127 -9.88 -27.66 -3.50
N THR A 128 -11.09 -27.79 -4.05
CA THR A 128 -12.05 -26.69 -4.17
C THR A 128 -13.33 -27.02 -3.42
N LEU A 129 -13.71 -26.17 -2.47
CA LEU A 129 -15.03 -26.15 -1.85
C LEU A 129 -15.97 -25.29 -2.70
N ASP A 130 -16.98 -25.92 -3.32
CA ASP A 130 -18.06 -25.21 -4.04
C ASP A 130 -19.38 -25.41 -3.29
N GLY A 131 -20.00 -24.31 -2.89
CA GLY A 131 -21.24 -24.34 -2.13
C GLY A 131 -22.11 -23.12 -2.42
N TRP A 132 -23.41 -23.23 -2.12
CA TRP A 132 -24.28 -22.08 -2.21
C TRP A 132 -25.42 -22.09 -1.20
N LYS A 133 -25.79 -20.90 -0.74
CA LYS A 133 -26.96 -20.65 0.11
C LYS A 133 -28.07 -20.09 -0.76
N SER A 134 -29.29 -20.64 -0.66
CA SER A 134 -30.48 -20.03 -1.27
C SER A 134 -31.10 -19.07 -0.25
N VAL A 135 -31.26 -17.79 -0.61
CA VAL A 135 -31.80 -16.76 0.27
C VAL A 135 -33.33 -16.70 0.10
N THR A 136 -34.08 -16.90 1.18
CA THR A 136 -35.55 -16.82 1.13
C THR A 136 -36.13 -16.00 2.28
N PRO A 137 -37.05 -15.06 1.99
CA PRO A 137 -37.71 -14.25 3.02
C PRO A 137 -38.64 -15.09 3.91
N ARG A 138 -39.04 -16.30 3.48
CA ARG A 138 -39.93 -17.18 4.27
C ARG A 138 -39.22 -17.84 5.46
N ARG A 139 -37.90 -18.02 5.38
CA ARG A 139 -37.06 -18.60 6.46
C ARG A 139 -35.73 -17.85 6.53
N PRO A 140 -35.74 -16.57 6.92
CA PRO A 140 -34.60 -15.67 6.74
C PRO A 140 -33.37 -16.18 7.47
N VAL A 141 -33.51 -16.69 8.70
CA VAL A 141 -32.39 -17.20 9.50
C VAL A 141 -31.79 -18.46 8.89
N ALA A 142 -32.58 -19.50 8.61
CA ALA A 142 -32.06 -20.76 8.07
C ALA A 142 -31.44 -20.58 6.68
N SER A 143 -32.08 -19.78 5.82
CA SER A 143 -31.63 -19.50 4.45
C SER A 143 -30.31 -18.72 4.37
N MET A 144 -29.98 -17.97 5.42
CA MET A 144 -28.76 -17.16 5.53
C MET A 144 -27.61 -17.91 6.22
N THR A 145 -27.92 -18.98 6.97
CA THR A 145 -26.97 -19.57 7.91
C THR A 145 -26.47 -20.93 7.49
N VAL A 146 -27.13 -21.64 6.57
CA VAL A 146 -26.74 -22.99 6.13
C VAL A 146 -26.13 -22.95 4.74
N LEU A 147 -24.92 -23.51 4.60
CA LEU A 147 -24.16 -23.65 3.36
C LEU A 147 -23.90 -25.14 3.07
N PRO A 148 -24.72 -25.80 2.24
CA PRO A 148 -24.32 -27.06 1.64
C PRO A 148 -23.14 -26.81 0.68
N PHE A 149 -22.17 -27.74 0.67
CA PHE A 149 -21.03 -27.68 -0.22
C PHE A 149 -20.57 -29.06 -0.67
N THR A 150 -19.86 -29.07 -1.79
CA THR A 150 -19.16 -30.22 -2.36
C THR A 150 -17.68 -29.88 -2.44
N LEU A 151 -16.82 -30.86 -2.13
CA LEU A 151 -15.38 -30.78 -2.32
C LEU A 151 -15.02 -31.39 -3.67
N TYR A 152 -14.10 -30.75 -4.38
CA TYR A 152 -13.56 -31.22 -5.64
C TYR A 152 -12.04 -31.31 -5.57
N GLU A 153 -11.48 -32.39 -6.10
CA GLU A 153 -10.06 -32.58 -6.41
C GLU A 153 -9.93 -32.65 -7.93
N ASP A 154 -9.25 -31.68 -8.55
CA ASP A 154 -9.08 -31.60 -10.01
C ASP A 154 -10.39 -31.78 -10.82
N GLY A 155 -11.51 -31.28 -10.29
CA GLY A 155 -12.84 -31.36 -10.89
C GLY A 155 -13.62 -32.64 -10.58
N THR A 156 -13.02 -33.62 -9.90
CA THR A 156 -13.68 -34.83 -9.43
C THR A 156 -14.23 -34.62 -8.02
N GLU A 157 -15.45 -35.08 -7.76
CA GLU A 157 -16.05 -34.99 -6.42
C GLU A 157 -15.21 -35.81 -5.42
N ALA A 158 -14.93 -35.21 -4.26
CA ALA A 158 -14.14 -35.82 -3.18
C ALA A 158 -14.89 -35.86 -1.84
N GLY A 159 -16.13 -35.35 -1.80
CA GLY A 159 -16.98 -35.40 -0.61
C GLY A 159 -18.02 -34.29 -0.55
N ARG A 160 -18.97 -34.44 0.37
CA ARG A 160 -20.06 -33.47 0.60
C ARG A 160 -20.17 -33.09 2.06
N GLY A 161 -20.59 -31.85 2.30
CA GLY A 161 -20.72 -31.34 3.66
C GLY A 161 -21.74 -30.22 3.79
N THR A 162 -21.89 -29.77 5.02
CA THR A 162 -22.73 -28.64 5.36
C THR A 162 -22.04 -27.78 6.41
N LEU A 163 -21.90 -26.50 6.11
CA LEU A 163 -21.43 -25.45 6.99
C LEU A 163 -22.61 -24.65 7.54
N ARG A 164 -22.48 -24.18 8.78
CA ARG A 164 -23.48 -23.38 9.48
C ARG A 164 -22.84 -22.16 10.12
N PHE A 165 -23.43 -20.99 9.92
CA PHE A 165 -23.07 -19.79 10.63
C PHE A 165 -23.61 -19.86 12.07
N PRO A 166 -22.76 -19.80 13.11
CA PRO A 166 -23.21 -19.92 14.49
C PRO A 166 -23.86 -18.60 14.95
N VAL A 167 -25.16 -18.43 14.70
CA VAL A 167 -25.87 -17.14 14.94
C VAL A 167 -25.69 -16.64 16.37
N THR A 168 -25.81 -17.52 17.36
CA THR A 168 -25.78 -17.16 18.79
C THR A 168 -24.46 -16.56 19.24
N THR A 169 -23.34 -17.05 18.72
CA THR A 169 -21.99 -16.62 19.14
C THR A 169 -21.26 -15.79 18.07
N GLY A 170 -21.65 -15.94 16.80
CA GLY A 170 -20.98 -15.36 15.64
C GLY A 170 -21.61 -14.07 15.11
N LEU A 171 -22.90 -13.79 15.41
CA LEU A 171 -23.60 -12.64 14.80
C LEU A 171 -23.01 -11.29 15.20
N LEU A 172 -22.77 -11.06 16.50
CA LEU A 172 -22.18 -9.80 16.98
C LEU A 172 -20.76 -9.60 16.44
N PRO A 173 -19.82 -10.57 16.53
CA PRO A 173 -18.51 -10.46 15.88
C PRO A 173 -18.57 -10.21 14.38
N PHE A 174 -19.48 -10.90 13.67
CA PHE A 174 -19.71 -10.73 12.24
C PHE A 174 -20.14 -9.31 11.90
N LEU A 175 -21.21 -8.79 12.53
CA LEU A 175 -21.67 -7.41 12.30
C LEU A 175 -20.59 -6.38 12.69
N ALA A 176 -19.89 -6.60 13.80
CA ALA A 176 -18.78 -5.74 14.23
C ALA A 176 -17.57 -5.79 13.29
N SER A 177 -17.49 -6.79 12.40
CA SER A 177 -16.42 -6.93 11.42
C SER A 177 -16.64 -6.10 10.15
N PHE A 178 -17.88 -5.69 9.82
CA PHE A 178 -18.20 -4.97 8.58
C PHE A 178 -17.46 -3.66 8.45
N ARG A 179 -16.78 -3.46 7.33
CA ARG A 179 -16.11 -2.21 6.97
C ARG A 179 -16.49 -1.82 5.56
N PHE A 180 -16.38 -0.52 5.32
CA PHE A 180 -16.59 0.10 4.01
C PHE A 180 -15.32 0.86 3.62
N PRO A 181 -14.23 0.14 3.28
CA PRO A 181 -12.98 0.78 2.89
C PRO A 181 -13.22 1.69 1.67
N ARG A 182 -12.52 2.82 1.62
CA ARG A 182 -12.39 3.56 0.37
C ARG A 182 -11.22 2.94 -0.39
N HIS A 183 -11.48 2.43 -1.59
CA HIS A 183 -10.42 2.04 -2.50
C HIS A 183 -9.95 3.32 -3.18
N GLU A 184 -8.86 3.87 -2.67
CA GLU A 184 -8.06 4.83 -3.44
C GLU A 184 -6.95 4.02 -4.10
N HIS A 185 -6.87 4.07 -5.42
CA HIS A 185 -5.80 3.42 -6.16
C HIS A 185 -4.47 4.10 -5.84
N ALA A 186 -3.40 3.32 -5.74
CA ALA A 186 -2.06 3.84 -5.48
C ALA A 186 -1.55 4.72 -6.63
N ALA A 187 -1.89 4.37 -7.88
CA ALA A 187 -1.35 5.02 -9.07
C ALA A 187 -1.59 6.55 -9.13
N PRO A 188 -2.81 7.09 -8.91
CA PRO A 188 -3.01 8.54 -8.87
C PRO A 188 -2.24 9.27 -7.74
N LEU A 189 -1.85 8.56 -6.68
CA LEU A 189 -1.05 9.15 -5.59
C LEU A 189 0.43 9.24 -5.92
N MET A 190 0.88 8.58 -7.00
CA MET A 190 2.25 8.66 -7.52
C MET A 190 2.44 9.78 -8.55
N ALA A 191 1.37 10.41 -9.04
CA ALA A 191 1.50 11.59 -9.91
C ALA A 191 2.20 12.76 -9.18
N PRO A 192 3.04 13.56 -9.86
CA PRO A 192 3.55 14.82 -9.31
C PRO A 192 2.41 15.76 -8.89
N ARG A 193 2.63 16.52 -7.82
CA ARG A 193 1.69 17.54 -7.34
C ARG A 193 2.20 18.95 -7.58
N TRP A 194 3.52 19.10 -7.77
CA TRP A 194 4.12 20.40 -8.02
C TRP A 194 3.50 21.07 -9.26
N ASN A 195 3.10 22.32 -9.10
CA ASN A 195 2.32 23.11 -10.06
C ASN A 195 3.09 24.33 -10.59
N GLY A 196 4.42 24.37 -10.42
CA GLY A 196 5.25 25.52 -10.78
C GLY A 196 5.63 26.45 -9.62
N GLU A 197 5.06 26.26 -8.42
CA GLU A 197 5.36 27.13 -7.27
C GLU A 197 6.81 26.98 -6.77
N PRO A 198 7.55 28.08 -6.53
CA PRO A 198 8.88 28.01 -5.94
C PRO A 198 8.82 27.56 -4.46
N GLY A 199 9.97 27.18 -3.91
CA GLY A 199 10.09 26.78 -2.51
C GLY A 199 9.37 25.46 -2.19
N ARG A 200 9.42 24.50 -3.14
CA ARG A 200 8.75 23.20 -3.04
C ARG A 200 9.76 22.07 -3.15
N THR A 201 9.51 21.00 -2.40
CA THR A 201 10.15 19.70 -2.63
C THR A 201 9.06 18.64 -2.76
N GLU A 202 9.29 17.70 -3.66
CA GLU A 202 8.47 16.52 -3.86
C GLU A 202 9.35 15.29 -3.96
N VAL A 203 9.08 14.29 -3.11
CA VAL A 203 9.90 13.08 -2.99
C VAL A 203 9.06 11.86 -3.31
N TRP A 204 9.66 10.94 -4.08
CA TRP A 204 9.23 9.55 -4.26
C TRP A 204 10.36 8.68 -3.73
N TYR A 205 10.09 7.90 -2.68
CA TYR A 205 11.09 6.97 -2.20
C TYR A 205 10.53 5.58 -2.00
N THR A 206 11.41 4.60 -2.17
CA THR A 206 11.12 3.18 -2.00
C THR A 206 12.17 2.58 -1.10
N THR A 207 11.72 1.79 -0.14
CA THR A 207 12.58 0.94 0.68
C THR A 207 12.20 -0.53 0.50
N ILE A 208 13.19 -1.42 0.48
CA ILE A 208 13.03 -2.86 0.23
C ILE A 208 13.99 -3.63 1.13
N THR A 209 13.53 -4.76 1.67
CA THR A 209 14.41 -5.77 2.28
C THR A 209 14.40 -7.02 1.40
N ASP A 210 15.56 -7.42 0.87
CA ASP A 210 15.70 -8.72 0.23
C ASP A 210 15.69 -9.83 1.29
N PRO A 211 14.66 -10.71 1.32
CA PRO A 211 14.56 -11.74 2.35
C PRO A 211 15.63 -12.83 2.19
N ALA A 212 16.21 -13.00 1.00
CA ALA A 212 17.21 -14.03 0.75
C ALA A 212 18.56 -13.70 1.39
N THR A 213 19.00 -12.45 1.26
CA THR A 213 20.31 -12.00 1.76
C THR A 213 20.23 -11.17 3.04
N GLY A 214 19.04 -10.64 3.37
CA GLY A 214 18.86 -9.64 4.42
C GLY A 214 19.40 -8.25 4.04
N THR A 215 19.62 -8.00 2.74
CA THR A 215 20.10 -6.72 2.20
C THR A 215 18.96 -5.70 2.14
N GLY A 216 19.21 -4.48 2.62
CA GLY A 216 18.29 -3.35 2.48
C GLY A 216 18.59 -2.53 1.23
N LEU A 217 17.56 -2.00 0.57
CA LEU A 217 17.68 -1.10 -0.59
C LEU A 217 16.88 0.17 -0.35
N TRP A 218 17.42 1.29 -0.80
CA TRP A 218 16.75 2.59 -0.78
C TRP A 218 16.89 3.28 -2.11
N LEU A 219 15.77 3.74 -2.66
CA LEU A 219 15.70 4.53 -3.88
C LEU A 219 14.97 5.82 -3.54
N HIS A 220 15.65 6.96 -3.61
CA HIS A 220 15.10 8.28 -3.33
C HIS A 220 15.13 9.13 -4.58
N HIS A 221 13.99 9.63 -5.01
CA HIS A 221 13.83 10.51 -6.16
C HIS A 221 13.20 11.81 -5.68
N GLU A 222 13.78 12.92 -6.08
CA GLU A 222 13.40 14.23 -5.57
C GLU A 222 13.33 15.27 -6.68
N LEU A 223 12.22 15.99 -6.67
CA LEU A 223 12.07 17.28 -7.33
C LEU A 223 12.33 18.37 -6.29
N THR A 224 13.27 19.26 -6.57
CA THR A 224 13.51 20.46 -5.79
C THR A 224 13.20 21.68 -6.67
N ALA A 225 12.26 22.52 -6.23
CA ALA A 225 11.96 23.82 -6.81
C ALA A 225 12.47 24.91 -5.87
N PRO A 226 13.63 25.54 -6.15
CA PRO A 226 14.23 26.55 -5.29
C PRO A 226 13.31 27.72 -4.95
N ALA A 227 13.48 28.31 -3.77
CA ALA A 227 12.68 29.42 -3.27
C ALA A 227 13.07 30.78 -3.89
N ASP A 228 14.28 30.88 -4.43
CA ASP A 228 14.81 32.08 -5.11
C ASP A 228 14.32 32.22 -6.56
N GLY A 229 13.54 31.26 -7.05
CA GLY A 229 13.01 31.24 -8.41
C GLY A 229 13.96 30.68 -9.46
N SER A 230 15.11 30.13 -9.05
CA SER A 230 15.96 29.36 -9.97
C SER A 230 15.26 28.10 -10.47
N GLU A 231 15.76 27.56 -11.60
CA GLU A 231 15.11 26.46 -12.30
C GLU A 231 14.94 25.21 -11.40
N PRO A 232 13.75 24.58 -11.41
CA PRO A 232 13.52 23.33 -10.70
C PRO A 232 14.37 22.20 -11.29
N TYR A 233 14.87 21.33 -10.43
CA TYR A 233 15.72 20.21 -10.84
C TYR A 233 15.28 18.90 -10.20
N ALA A 234 15.57 17.83 -10.93
CA ALA A 234 15.32 16.46 -10.53
C ALA A 234 16.63 15.79 -10.12
N HIS A 235 16.66 15.10 -8.99
CA HIS A 235 17.86 14.41 -8.51
C HIS A 235 17.46 13.29 -7.55
N GLY A 236 18.44 12.58 -7.02
CA GLY A 236 18.17 11.59 -6.00
C GLY A 236 19.33 10.66 -5.72
N TRP A 237 19.04 9.59 -4.97
CA TRP A 237 20.04 8.63 -4.52
C TRP A 237 19.52 7.21 -4.68
N ALA A 238 20.45 6.29 -4.95
CA ALA A 238 20.27 4.87 -4.74
C ALA A 238 21.25 4.42 -3.67
N ALA A 239 20.82 3.57 -2.76
CA ALA A 239 21.68 2.96 -1.75
C ALA A 239 21.33 1.48 -1.54
N VAL A 240 22.36 0.71 -1.24
CA VAL A 240 22.28 -0.70 -0.86
C VAL A 240 23.03 -0.90 0.46
N PHE A 241 22.40 -1.64 1.35
CA PHE A 241 22.87 -1.93 2.70
C PHE A 241 23.06 -3.45 2.81
N PRO A 242 24.20 -4.00 2.34
CA PRO A 242 24.45 -5.44 2.43
C PRO A 242 24.48 -5.93 3.88
N LYS A 243 24.29 -7.24 4.08
CA LYS A 243 24.35 -7.83 5.42
C LYS A 243 25.73 -7.68 6.07
N ASP A 244 26.74 -8.07 5.30
CA ASP A 244 28.10 -8.34 5.75
C ASP A 244 29.14 -7.51 4.96
N ALA A 245 28.72 -6.39 4.37
CA ALA A 245 29.60 -5.47 3.65
C ALA A 245 29.18 -4.01 3.89
N PRO A 246 30.08 -3.03 3.69
CA PRO A 246 29.75 -1.63 3.93
C PRO A 246 28.67 -1.13 2.97
N VAL A 247 27.90 -0.13 3.41
CA VAL A 247 26.88 0.53 2.59
C VAL A 247 27.49 1.08 1.30
N ARG A 248 26.78 0.94 0.18
CA ARG A 248 27.10 1.59 -1.10
C ARG A 248 25.97 2.53 -1.45
N HIS A 249 26.30 3.68 -2.00
CA HIS A 249 25.32 4.62 -2.50
C HIS A 249 25.87 5.41 -3.67
N ALA A 250 24.97 5.97 -4.47
CA ALA A 250 25.31 6.88 -5.55
C ALA A 250 24.20 7.91 -5.72
N ARG A 251 24.59 9.12 -6.13
CA ARG A 251 23.68 10.20 -6.51
C ARG A 251 23.47 10.21 -8.02
N PHE A 252 22.26 10.54 -8.46
CA PHE A 252 21.96 10.90 -9.84
C PHE A 252 21.38 12.32 -9.92
N GLY A 253 21.47 12.93 -11.10
CA GLY A 253 21.17 14.36 -11.27
C GLY A 253 22.24 15.27 -10.65
N PRO A 254 21.99 16.60 -10.57
CA PRO A 254 20.75 17.26 -10.94
C PRO A 254 20.49 17.24 -12.45
N GLY A 255 19.25 16.95 -12.82
CA GLY A 255 18.73 16.90 -14.17
C GLY A 255 17.56 17.87 -14.35
N LYS A 256 17.20 18.15 -15.60
CA LYS A 256 16.03 18.98 -15.90
C LYS A 256 14.75 18.27 -15.45
N TRP A 257 13.91 18.94 -14.67
CA TRP A 257 12.58 18.41 -14.37
C TRP A 257 11.63 18.60 -15.56
N THR A 258 10.98 17.52 -15.97
CA THR A 258 9.85 17.56 -16.92
C THR A 258 8.66 16.89 -16.25
N PRO A 259 7.55 17.60 -16.00
CA PRO A 259 6.37 17.02 -15.36
C PRO A 259 5.83 15.83 -16.17
N GLY A 260 5.84 14.64 -15.56
CA GLY A 260 5.15 13.47 -16.08
C GLY A 260 3.78 13.27 -15.43
N GLU A 261 2.88 12.52 -16.05
CA GLU A 261 1.54 12.27 -15.49
C GLU A 261 1.52 11.17 -14.42
N ALA A 262 2.45 10.21 -14.49
CA ALA A 262 2.36 8.97 -13.71
C ALA A 262 3.25 8.94 -12.46
N GLY A 263 4.36 9.70 -12.44
CA GLY A 263 5.42 9.50 -11.45
C GLY A 263 6.59 10.45 -11.61
N PHE A 264 7.71 10.09 -10.99
CA PHE A 264 8.99 10.72 -11.23
C PHE A 264 9.62 10.14 -12.50
N THR A 265 10.08 11.00 -13.40
CA THR A 265 10.88 10.63 -14.57
C THR A 265 11.90 11.72 -14.86
N ALA A 266 13.19 11.39 -14.82
CA ALA A 266 14.27 12.31 -15.19
C ALA A 266 15.53 11.51 -15.59
N ASP A 267 16.19 11.91 -16.68
CA ASP A 267 17.49 11.37 -17.13
C ASP A 267 17.58 9.83 -17.13
N GLY A 268 16.56 9.16 -17.66
CA GLY A 268 16.51 7.69 -17.73
C GLY A 268 16.20 6.98 -16.41
N VAL A 269 15.97 7.73 -15.34
CA VAL A 269 15.46 7.23 -14.05
C VAL A 269 13.95 7.42 -13.98
N ALA A 270 13.24 6.40 -13.51
CA ALA A 270 11.79 6.42 -13.35
C ALA A 270 11.36 5.76 -12.05
N ALA A 271 10.45 6.43 -11.33
CA ALA A 271 9.67 5.87 -10.24
C ALA A 271 8.18 6.11 -10.53
N VAL A 272 7.56 5.13 -11.17
CA VAL A 272 6.18 5.18 -11.65
C VAL A 272 5.38 4.00 -11.07
N PRO A 273 4.04 4.04 -11.07
CA PRO A 273 3.22 2.94 -10.56
C PRO A 273 3.63 1.60 -11.17
N GLY A 274 3.99 0.65 -10.31
CA GLY A 274 4.34 -0.70 -10.72
C GLY A 274 5.76 -0.89 -11.26
N ARG A 275 6.56 0.17 -11.47
CA ARG A 275 7.91 0.04 -12.01
C ARG A 275 8.89 1.11 -11.51
N LEU A 276 10.07 0.65 -11.11
CA LEU A 276 11.21 1.47 -10.71
C LEU A 276 12.40 1.08 -11.60
N THR A 277 12.96 2.03 -12.35
CA THR A 277 14.12 1.80 -13.20
C THR A 277 15.11 2.93 -13.12
N GLY A 278 16.40 2.64 -13.23
CA GLY A 278 17.41 3.69 -13.32
C GLY A 278 18.81 3.20 -13.07
N ALA A 279 19.73 4.17 -13.07
CA ALA A 279 21.12 3.98 -12.73
C ALA A 279 21.67 5.21 -12.00
N ALA A 280 22.60 4.97 -11.08
CA ALA A 280 23.36 6.01 -10.40
C ALA A 280 24.76 5.47 -10.10
N GLY A 281 25.80 6.07 -10.70
CA GLY A 281 27.16 5.52 -10.60
C GLY A 281 27.24 4.05 -11.05
N THR A 282 27.70 3.16 -10.17
CA THR A 282 27.75 1.71 -10.41
C THR A 282 26.44 1.00 -10.11
N LEU A 283 25.47 1.66 -9.46
CA LEU A 283 24.20 1.08 -9.07
C LEU A 283 23.22 1.11 -10.25
N ARG A 284 22.53 0.00 -10.49
CA ARG A 284 21.49 -0.14 -11.54
C ARG A 284 20.30 -0.93 -11.02
N TRP A 285 19.09 -0.54 -11.39
CA TRP A 285 17.87 -1.23 -10.97
C TRP A 285 16.82 -1.30 -12.06
N ASP A 286 16.10 -2.42 -12.09
CA ASP A 286 14.85 -2.61 -12.82
C ASP A 286 13.95 -3.51 -11.97
N LEU A 287 12.97 -2.89 -11.32
CA LEU A 287 12.12 -3.51 -10.32
C LEU A 287 10.65 -3.30 -10.67
N ALA A 288 9.87 -4.37 -10.61
CA ALA A 288 8.42 -4.34 -10.66
C ALA A 288 7.86 -4.27 -9.24
N GLU A 289 6.97 -3.31 -9.00
CA GLU A 289 6.27 -3.14 -7.72
C GLU A 289 4.87 -3.76 -7.79
N GLN A 290 4.46 -4.47 -6.75
CA GLN A 290 3.07 -4.89 -6.55
C GLN A 290 2.59 -4.46 -5.16
N ALA A 291 1.78 -3.40 -5.12
CA ALA A 291 1.14 -2.95 -3.88
C ALA A 291 0.13 -3.99 -3.38
N ALA A 292 0.27 -4.42 -2.13
CA ALA A 292 -0.56 -5.45 -1.52
C ALA A 292 -1.81 -4.90 -0.80
N ASP A 293 -1.83 -3.61 -0.46
CA ASP A 293 -2.90 -2.98 0.31
C ASP A 293 -3.26 -1.58 -0.19
N ALA A 294 -4.38 -1.05 0.32
CA ALA A 294 -4.75 0.34 0.14
C ALA A 294 -3.67 1.32 0.68
N PRO A 295 -3.56 2.53 0.11
CA PRO A 295 -2.62 3.55 0.56
C PRO A 295 -2.74 3.86 2.06
N LEU A 296 -1.61 4.10 2.71
CA LEU A 296 -1.53 4.54 4.10
C LEU A 296 -1.19 6.03 4.14
N PHE A 297 -1.96 6.80 4.89
CA PHE A 297 -1.67 8.22 5.10
C PHE A 297 -1.09 8.36 6.50
N THR A 298 0.23 8.59 6.59
CA THR A 298 0.94 8.84 7.86
C THR A 298 0.43 10.10 8.51
N PHE A 299 0.32 11.15 7.69
CA PHE A 299 -0.27 12.42 8.05
C PHE A 299 -1.79 12.42 7.82
N PRO A 300 -2.54 13.37 8.40
CA PRO A 300 -3.94 13.57 8.07
C PRO A 300 -4.19 13.74 6.56
N ARG A 301 -5.22 13.07 6.02
CA ARG A 301 -5.51 13.12 4.57
C ARG A 301 -5.69 14.55 4.03
N TRP A 302 -6.26 15.44 4.85
CA TRP A 302 -6.47 16.83 4.45
C TRP A 302 -5.15 17.58 4.26
N SER A 303 -4.06 17.20 4.95
CA SER A 303 -2.77 17.89 4.80
C SER A 303 -2.03 17.47 3.54
N TRP A 304 -2.29 16.25 3.04
CA TRP A 304 -1.86 15.85 1.71
C TRP A 304 -2.63 16.60 0.61
N ARG A 305 -3.96 16.71 0.78
CA ARG A 305 -4.82 17.37 -0.21
C ARG A 305 -4.66 18.89 -0.24
N ARG A 306 -4.40 19.49 0.92
CA ARG A 306 -4.21 20.93 1.11
C ARG A 306 -2.85 21.13 1.80
N PRO A 307 -1.82 21.65 1.11
CA PRO A 307 -0.45 21.74 1.62
C PRO A 307 -0.28 22.85 2.68
N LEU A 308 -1.06 22.79 3.76
CA LEU A 308 -1.07 23.76 4.87
C LEU A 308 -0.02 23.44 5.94
N LEU A 309 0.41 22.18 6.01
CA LEU A 309 1.55 21.75 6.83
C LEU A 309 2.86 22.01 6.09
N PRO A 310 3.99 22.19 6.81
CA PRO A 310 5.31 22.36 6.17
C PRO A 310 5.63 21.25 5.17
N ALA A 311 5.29 20.01 5.54
CA ALA A 311 5.33 18.84 4.67
C ALA A 311 4.23 17.85 5.07
N ALA A 312 3.87 16.95 4.16
CA ALA A 312 3.02 15.80 4.41
C ALA A 312 3.63 14.56 3.75
N GLN A 313 3.53 13.42 4.44
CA GLN A 313 4.01 12.13 3.96
C GLN A 313 2.86 11.11 3.89
N ILE A 314 2.84 10.33 2.81
CA ILE A 314 1.91 9.24 2.58
C ILE A 314 2.66 8.04 1.98
N LEU A 315 2.05 6.87 2.04
CA LEU A 315 2.53 5.64 1.42
C LEU A 315 1.47 5.15 0.43
N PRO A 316 1.61 5.49 -0.87
CA PRO A 316 0.77 4.90 -1.91
C PRO A 316 0.80 3.37 -1.85
N ALA A 317 1.96 2.80 -1.55
CA ALA A 317 2.16 1.36 -1.35
C ALA A 317 2.84 1.11 0.01
N ALA A 318 2.05 1.14 1.09
CA ALA A 318 2.56 0.93 2.46
C ALA A 318 3.00 -0.52 2.75
N ARG A 319 2.60 -1.45 1.89
CA ARG A 319 3.03 -2.84 1.88
C ARG A 319 3.04 -3.25 0.42
N ALA A 320 4.21 -3.58 -0.09
CA ALA A 320 4.40 -3.99 -1.46
C ALA A 320 5.43 -5.11 -1.55
N THR A 321 5.36 -5.86 -2.65
CA THR A 321 6.41 -6.79 -3.04
C THR A 321 7.14 -6.25 -4.27
N TYR A 322 8.45 -6.48 -4.31
CA TYR A 322 9.31 -6.05 -5.40
C TYR A 322 9.97 -7.28 -6.03
N GLY A 323 9.91 -7.34 -7.35
CA GLY A 323 10.58 -8.38 -8.14
C GLY A 323 11.45 -7.74 -9.22
N GLY A 324 12.58 -8.35 -9.56
CA GLY A 324 13.48 -7.85 -10.61
C GLY A 324 14.94 -7.86 -10.19
N SER A 325 15.74 -6.97 -10.76
CA SER A 325 17.19 -6.95 -10.52
C SER A 325 17.67 -5.62 -9.95
N PHE A 326 18.56 -5.70 -8.97
CA PHE A 326 19.36 -4.57 -8.48
C PHE A 326 20.83 -4.96 -8.52
N SER A 327 21.67 -4.18 -9.19
CA SER A 327 23.11 -4.46 -9.31
C SER A 327 23.93 -3.35 -8.68
N TYR A 328 25.02 -3.72 -8.03
CA TYR A 328 26.02 -2.83 -7.43
C TYR A 328 27.38 -3.52 -7.48
N ASP A 329 28.42 -2.76 -7.81
CA ASP A 329 29.76 -3.31 -8.05
C ASP A 329 29.68 -4.50 -9.04
N ASP A 330 30.25 -5.67 -8.70
CA ASP A 330 30.14 -6.90 -9.49
C ASP A 330 29.01 -7.85 -9.01
N THR A 331 28.10 -7.35 -8.15
CA THR A 331 27.02 -8.13 -7.54
C THR A 331 25.67 -7.76 -8.14
N THR A 332 24.86 -8.78 -8.45
CA THR A 332 23.45 -8.61 -8.84
C THR A 332 22.55 -9.36 -7.86
N LEU A 333 21.64 -8.62 -7.23
CA LEU A 333 20.52 -9.15 -6.46
C LEU A 333 19.35 -9.43 -7.39
N THR A 334 18.82 -10.64 -7.35
CA THR A 334 17.55 -11.00 -7.99
C THR A 334 16.47 -11.06 -6.93
N LEU A 335 15.59 -10.05 -6.91
CA LEU A 335 14.51 -9.95 -5.94
C LEU A 335 13.34 -10.83 -6.38
N ALA A 336 12.88 -11.69 -5.46
CA ALA A 336 11.72 -12.54 -5.64
C ALA A 336 10.66 -12.17 -4.61
N SER A 337 9.76 -11.26 -4.98
CA SER A 337 8.69 -10.75 -4.10
C SER A 337 9.21 -10.18 -2.78
N ALA A 338 10.33 -9.46 -2.82
CA ALA A 338 10.96 -8.86 -1.66
C ALA A 338 10.02 -7.82 -1.02
N PRO A 339 9.76 -7.85 0.30
CA PRO A 339 8.88 -6.90 0.96
C PRO A 339 9.49 -5.50 1.03
N GLY A 340 8.62 -4.50 0.97
CA GLY A 340 9.02 -3.11 1.13
C GLY A 340 7.82 -2.16 1.06
N ALA A 341 8.12 -0.87 0.88
CA ALA A 341 7.13 0.16 0.72
C ALA A 341 7.60 1.31 -0.19
N SER A 342 6.65 1.92 -0.88
CA SER A 342 6.83 3.17 -1.61
C SER A 342 6.01 4.28 -0.98
N ALA A 343 6.66 5.44 -0.86
CA ALA A 343 6.18 6.59 -0.15
C ALA A 343 6.39 7.88 -0.93
N ARG A 344 5.65 8.90 -0.50
CA ARG A 344 5.64 10.23 -1.09
C ARG A 344 5.71 11.29 -0.02
N ILE A 345 6.50 12.32 -0.27
CA ILE A 345 6.56 13.55 0.53
C ILE A 345 6.28 14.73 -0.38
N TYR A 346 5.48 15.67 0.09
CA TYR A 346 5.30 16.98 -0.56
C TYR A 346 5.37 18.06 0.51
N GLY A 347 6.20 19.08 0.29
CA GLY A 347 6.44 20.11 1.30
C GLY A 347 7.30 21.27 0.82
N HIS A 348 7.82 22.03 1.79
CA HIS A 348 8.71 23.19 1.58
C HIS A 348 10.16 22.92 1.99
N GLY A 349 10.53 21.64 2.12
CA GLY A 349 11.80 21.20 2.68
C GLY A 349 11.64 20.37 3.94
N ASN A 350 12.79 20.03 4.53
CA ASN A 350 12.89 19.17 5.68
C ASN A 350 12.48 19.87 6.99
N ALA A 351 12.19 19.06 8.00
CA ALA A 351 11.97 19.54 9.35
C ALA A 351 13.31 19.97 9.98
N ARG A 352 13.28 20.77 11.05
CA ARG A 352 14.48 21.13 11.83
C ARG A 352 15.22 19.88 12.31
N ARG A 353 14.42 18.90 12.73
CA ARG A 353 14.85 17.62 13.23
C ARG A 353 13.73 16.63 12.98
N TRP A 354 14.05 15.46 12.46
CA TRP A 354 13.07 14.41 12.26
C TRP A 354 13.61 13.02 12.58
N ALA A 355 12.69 12.11 12.85
CA ALA A 355 12.90 10.68 12.79
C ALA A 355 11.79 10.05 11.95
N TRP A 356 12.13 9.07 11.14
CA TRP A 356 11.20 8.27 10.35
C TRP A 356 11.46 6.79 10.59
N LEU A 357 10.40 6.00 10.64
CA LEU A 357 10.44 4.54 10.67
C LEU A 357 9.37 3.99 9.74
N HIS A 358 9.80 3.10 8.86
CA HIS A 358 8.96 2.09 8.25
C HIS A 358 9.37 0.70 8.77
N ALA A 359 8.40 -0.08 9.21
CA ALA A 359 8.61 -1.41 9.74
C ALA A 359 7.54 -2.37 9.23
N ASP A 360 7.95 -3.32 8.38
CA ASP A 360 7.16 -4.53 8.12
C ASP A 360 7.25 -5.43 9.36
N LEU A 361 6.12 -5.62 10.03
CA LEU A 361 6.02 -6.36 11.28
C LEU A 361 5.70 -7.85 11.06
N GLY A 362 5.62 -8.29 9.80
CA GLY A 362 5.18 -9.63 9.41
C GLY A 362 3.67 -9.82 9.51
N GLY A 363 3.16 -10.89 8.89
CA GLY A 363 1.72 -11.22 8.91
C GLY A 363 0.80 -10.17 8.26
N GLY A 364 1.38 -9.25 7.48
CA GLY A 364 0.69 -8.11 6.87
C GLY A 364 0.46 -6.92 7.80
N ASP A 365 1.11 -6.92 8.97
CA ASP A 365 1.13 -5.78 9.88
C ASP A 365 2.28 -4.84 9.51
N VAL A 366 2.03 -3.53 9.52
CA VAL A 366 3.02 -2.49 9.17
C VAL A 366 2.92 -1.34 10.17
N LEU A 367 4.06 -0.84 10.63
CA LEU A 367 4.17 0.35 11.45
C LEU A 367 4.91 1.45 10.68
N GLU A 368 4.27 2.62 10.62
CA GLU A 368 4.82 3.81 10.02
C GLU A 368 4.86 4.95 11.05
N ILE A 369 6.00 5.62 11.18
CA ILE A 369 6.20 6.74 12.10
C ILE A 369 6.93 7.89 11.40
N VAL A 370 6.43 9.11 11.58
CA VAL A 370 7.19 10.34 11.40
C VAL A 370 7.12 11.16 12.68
N ALA A 371 8.26 11.47 13.28
CA ALA A 371 8.38 12.41 14.38
C ALA A 371 9.19 13.63 13.92
N ALA A 372 8.65 14.84 14.03
CA ALA A 372 9.29 16.03 13.45
C ALA A 372 9.16 17.29 14.30
N VAL A 373 10.22 18.11 14.33
CA VAL A 373 10.24 19.46 14.89
C VAL A 373 10.17 20.48 13.75
N SER A 374 9.13 21.32 13.76
CA SER A 374 8.88 22.30 12.70
C SER A 374 9.96 23.39 12.61
N MET A 375 10.20 23.90 11.41
CA MET A 375 11.05 25.08 11.17
C MET A 375 10.37 26.42 11.48
N ARG A 376 9.04 26.44 11.59
CA ARG A 376 8.28 27.70 11.74
C ARG A 376 8.68 28.45 13.02
N PRO A 377 8.81 29.79 12.98
CA PRO A 377 9.00 30.60 14.17
C PRO A 377 8.02 30.22 15.29
N GLY A 378 8.51 30.13 16.53
CA GLY A 378 7.74 29.66 17.69
C GLY A 378 7.64 28.13 17.82
N LEU A 379 7.45 27.39 16.71
CA LEU A 379 7.30 25.93 16.74
C LEU A 379 8.64 25.18 16.82
N ARG A 380 9.73 25.81 16.39
CA ARG A 380 11.09 25.27 16.38
C ARG A 380 11.72 24.94 17.75
N ARG A 381 11.06 25.34 18.85
CA ARG A 381 11.44 24.99 20.23
C ARG A 381 10.50 23.97 20.88
N LEU A 382 9.45 23.54 20.18
CA LEU A 382 8.48 22.60 20.73
C LEU A 382 8.99 21.15 20.62
N PRO A 383 8.53 20.25 21.51
CA PRO A 383 8.77 18.83 21.35
C PRO A 383 8.27 18.31 19.98
N PRO A 384 8.87 17.24 19.44
CA PRO A 384 8.48 16.68 18.16
C PRO A 384 6.98 16.34 18.10
N LEU A 385 6.34 16.66 16.97
CA LEU A 385 5.02 16.12 16.64
C LEU A 385 5.18 14.72 16.08
N VAL A 386 4.37 13.79 16.57
CA VAL A 386 4.43 12.37 16.16
C VAL A 386 3.21 12.02 15.33
N PHE A 387 3.44 11.55 14.11
CA PHE A 387 2.47 10.94 13.23
C PHE A 387 2.77 9.44 13.17
N LEU A 388 1.90 8.62 13.76
CA LEU A 388 2.09 7.18 13.83
C LEU A 388 0.87 6.45 13.28
N ARG A 389 1.12 5.44 12.44
CA ARG A 389 0.10 4.54 11.88
C ARG A 389 0.57 3.10 12.00
N LEU A 390 -0.12 2.33 12.84
CA LEU A 390 -0.01 0.88 12.90
C LEU A 390 -1.15 0.26 12.09
N ARG A 391 -0.87 -0.31 10.93
CA ARG A 391 -1.80 -1.18 10.20
C ARG A 391 -1.64 -2.59 10.76
N ARG A 392 -2.70 -3.11 11.39
CA ARG A 392 -2.73 -4.45 11.96
C ARG A 392 -4.05 -5.16 11.68
N GLY A 393 -3.98 -6.39 11.16
CA GLY A 393 -5.16 -7.19 10.84
C GLY A 393 -6.17 -6.47 9.96
N GLY A 394 -5.70 -5.73 8.95
CA GLY A 394 -6.52 -4.92 8.03
C GLY A 394 -7.12 -3.64 8.63
N ARG A 395 -6.68 -3.23 9.83
CA ARG A 395 -7.15 -1.99 10.49
C ARG A 395 -5.98 -1.08 10.78
N THR A 396 -6.15 0.22 10.56
CA THR A 396 -5.13 1.19 10.98
C THR A 396 -5.49 1.84 12.31
N TRP A 397 -4.55 1.80 13.25
CA TRP A 397 -4.59 2.45 14.54
C TRP A 397 -3.49 3.51 14.67
N PRO A 398 -3.77 4.65 15.32
CA PRO A 398 -5.10 5.14 15.68
C PRO A 398 -5.96 5.37 14.43
N ARG A 399 -7.28 5.42 14.54
CA ARG A 399 -8.15 5.59 13.35
C ARG A 399 -7.91 6.91 12.61
N ARG A 400 -7.56 7.96 13.35
CA ARG A 400 -7.26 9.32 12.88
C ARG A 400 -5.79 9.66 13.15
N ALA A 401 -5.06 10.13 12.16
CA ALA A 401 -3.63 10.45 12.27
C ALA A 401 -3.36 11.62 13.23
N GLU A 402 -4.30 12.56 13.34
CA GLU A 402 -4.23 13.72 14.23
C GLU A 402 -4.11 13.31 15.71
N ARG A 403 -4.63 12.13 16.07
CA ARG A 403 -4.66 11.67 17.48
C ARG A 403 -3.26 11.52 18.06
N THR A 404 -2.28 11.13 17.26
CA THR A 404 -0.90 10.95 17.75
C THR A 404 -0.22 12.31 17.90
N ALA A 405 -0.42 13.22 16.95
CA ALA A 405 0.27 14.50 16.92
C ALA A 405 -0.29 15.50 17.94
N VAL A 406 -1.62 15.58 18.07
CA VAL A 406 -2.29 16.62 18.88
C VAL A 406 -3.19 16.06 19.99
N GLY A 407 -3.32 14.74 20.17
CA GLY A 407 -4.14 14.17 21.25
C GLY A 407 -5.63 14.53 21.16
N TRP A 408 -6.30 14.69 22.31
CA TRP A 408 -7.61 15.38 22.42
C TRP A 408 -7.34 16.80 22.95
N ALA A 409 -6.88 17.69 22.08
CA ALA A 409 -6.45 19.06 22.39
C ALA A 409 -5.12 19.21 23.19
N GLY A 410 -4.16 18.32 22.96
CA GLY A 410 -2.82 18.31 23.58
C GLY A 410 -2.62 17.15 24.58
N PRO A 411 -3.55 16.92 25.53
CA PRO A 411 -3.55 15.75 26.39
C PRO A 411 -3.59 14.43 25.58
N GLY A 412 -2.70 13.51 25.95
CA GLY A 412 -2.59 12.20 25.31
C GLY A 412 -1.88 12.19 23.95
N ARG A 413 -1.20 13.28 23.55
CA ARG A 413 -0.31 13.23 22.38
C ARG A 413 0.85 12.25 22.61
N PHE A 414 1.35 11.73 21.51
CA PHE A 414 2.50 10.84 21.50
C PHE A 414 3.77 11.67 21.67
N ARG A 415 4.80 11.07 22.25
CA ARG A 415 6.08 11.70 22.53
C ARG A 415 7.16 10.96 21.77
N ALA A 416 8.13 11.71 21.25
CA ALA A 416 9.33 11.17 20.65
C ALA A 416 10.57 11.74 21.32
N ALA A 417 11.55 10.89 21.58
CA ALA A 417 12.92 11.30 21.86
C ALA A 417 13.75 10.95 20.62
N ILE A 418 13.93 11.94 19.74
CA ILE A 418 14.76 11.79 18.55
C ILE A 418 16.23 11.79 19.02
N GLY A 419 17.07 10.95 18.42
CA GLY A 419 18.47 10.74 18.82
C GLY A 419 19.14 9.70 17.92
N LEU A 420 20.46 9.63 18.00
CA LEU A 420 21.26 8.55 17.42
C LEU A 420 22.26 8.05 18.48
N PRO A 421 22.63 6.75 18.46
CA PRO A 421 22.13 5.72 17.55
C PRO A 421 20.68 5.31 17.84
N THR A 422 20.11 5.74 18.96
CA THR A 422 18.75 5.33 19.37
C THR A 422 17.76 6.48 19.39
N TRP A 423 16.51 6.19 19.01
CA TRP A 423 15.38 7.08 19.24
C TRP A 423 14.12 6.30 19.61
N THR A 424 13.17 6.98 20.27
CA THR A 424 11.98 6.31 20.81
C THR A 424 10.70 7.07 20.51
N VAL A 425 9.59 6.33 20.42
CA VAL A 425 8.23 6.86 20.39
C VAL A 425 7.36 6.15 21.42
N THR A 426 6.65 6.91 22.23
CA THR A 426 5.68 6.39 23.19
C THR A 426 4.37 7.15 23.12
N GLY A 427 3.25 6.46 23.32
CA GLY A 427 1.97 7.14 23.35
C GLY A 427 0.78 6.22 23.55
N ARG A 428 -0.39 6.83 23.74
CA ARG A 428 -1.64 6.12 24.03
C ARG A 428 -2.79 6.72 23.24
N ALA A 429 -3.59 5.86 22.63
CA ALA A 429 -4.84 6.26 21.98
C ALA A 429 -5.96 5.26 22.31
N GLY A 430 -6.93 5.71 23.11
CA GLY A 430 -7.99 4.85 23.65
C GLY A 430 -7.44 3.86 24.67
N LEU A 431 -7.86 2.60 24.54
CA LEU A 431 -7.45 1.49 25.40
C LEU A 431 -6.16 0.81 24.94
N ARG A 432 -5.38 1.45 24.07
CA ARG A 432 -4.07 0.94 23.60
C ARG A 432 -2.98 1.96 23.82
N ARG A 433 -1.81 1.48 24.26
CA ARG A 433 -0.56 2.25 24.28
C ARG A 433 0.51 1.50 23.50
N ILE A 434 1.46 2.25 22.97
CA ILE A 434 2.59 1.72 22.20
C ILE A 434 3.89 2.32 22.71
N ARG A 435 4.93 1.50 22.71
CA ARG A 435 6.33 1.90 22.86
C ARG A 435 7.11 1.35 21.67
N VAL A 436 7.95 2.20 21.09
CA VAL A 436 8.79 1.88 19.96
C VAL A 436 10.18 2.37 20.28
N ASP A 437 11.16 1.48 20.24
CA ASP A 437 12.58 1.79 20.41
C ASP A 437 13.28 1.40 19.11
N VAL A 438 13.99 2.34 18.48
CA VAL A 438 14.69 2.13 17.22
C VAL A 438 16.18 2.36 17.46
N THR A 439 17.01 1.47 16.90
CA THR A 439 18.47 1.59 16.91
C THR A 439 18.98 1.60 15.48
N GLN A 440 19.77 2.61 15.15
CA GLN A 440 20.47 2.78 13.88
C GLN A 440 21.97 2.62 14.13
N PRO A 441 22.53 1.41 13.97
CA PRO A 441 23.96 1.17 14.10
C PRO A 441 24.75 2.02 13.09
N GLU A 442 25.85 2.61 13.53
CA GLU A 442 26.66 3.51 12.71
C GLU A 442 27.24 2.81 11.46
N ASP A 443 27.65 1.56 11.61
CA ASP A 443 28.16 0.70 10.53
C ASP A 443 27.12 0.38 9.44
N ARG A 444 25.83 0.64 9.72
CA ARG A 444 24.69 0.40 8.82
C ARG A 444 23.91 1.66 8.50
N THR A 445 24.46 2.83 8.81
CA THR A 445 23.79 4.12 8.62
C THR A 445 24.55 5.00 7.64
N LEU A 446 23.88 5.37 6.56
CA LEU A 446 24.37 6.28 5.54
C LEU A 446 24.03 7.72 5.92
N ALA A 447 25.02 8.61 5.90
CA ALA A 447 24.82 10.05 6.03
C ALA A 447 24.84 10.72 4.64
N LEU A 448 23.81 11.52 4.34
CA LEU A 448 23.67 12.24 3.08
C LEU A 448 23.36 13.72 3.34
N ASP A 449 24.02 14.58 2.57
CA ASP A 449 23.76 16.00 2.56
C ASP A 449 22.61 16.34 1.61
N TYR A 450 21.67 17.12 2.12
CA TYR A 450 20.49 17.64 1.43
C TYR A 450 20.58 19.16 1.34
N THR A 451 20.01 19.69 0.27
CA THR A 451 19.76 21.13 0.13
C THR A 451 18.25 21.33 0.08
N ASP A 452 17.70 21.98 1.09
CA ASP A 452 16.28 22.35 1.11
C ASP A 452 15.99 23.39 0.01
N PRO A 453 14.73 23.56 -0.42
CA PRO A 453 14.35 24.58 -1.39
C PRO A 453 14.75 26.02 -1.00
N ASP A 454 14.92 26.31 0.29
CA ASP A 454 15.41 27.60 0.79
C ASP A 454 16.95 27.75 0.73
N GLY A 455 17.65 26.77 0.14
CA GLY A 455 19.10 26.73 -0.03
C GLY A 455 19.86 26.24 1.20
N SER A 456 19.19 25.99 2.32
CA SER A 456 19.85 25.56 3.55
C SER A 456 20.26 24.08 3.52
N PRO A 457 21.37 23.73 4.22
CA PRO A 457 21.80 22.35 4.31
C PRO A 457 20.96 21.58 5.35
N ALA A 458 20.76 20.29 5.09
CA ALA A 458 20.30 19.32 6.08
C ALA A 458 21.09 18.02 5.91
N VAL A 459 21.20 17.22 6.98
CA VAL A 459 21.84 15.89 6.91
C VAL A 459 20.80 14.85 7.26
N CYS A 460 20.57 13.91 6.34
CA CYS A 460 19.78 12.70 6.60
C CYS A 460 20.72 11.55 6.96
N ARG A 461 20.41 10.82 8.03
CA ARG A 461 21.11 9.59 8.42
C ARG A 461 20.14 8.43 8.27
N ASN A 462 20.24 7.72 7.15
CA ASN A 462 19.34 6.65 6.74
C ASN A 462 19.95 5.26 6.98
N SER A 463 19.14 4.31 7.43
CA SER A 463 19.47 2.90 7.49
C SER A 463 18.30 2.05 7.01
N GLU A 464 18.54 1.23 6.00
CA GLU A 464 17.58 0.20 5.57
C GLU A 464 17.77 -1.14 6.31
N ARG A 465 18.59 -1.13 7.36
CA ARG A 465 18.91 -2.29 8.20
C ARG A 465 19.04 -1.90 9.67
N ALA A 466 18.14 -1.02 10.11
CA ALA A 466 18.01 -0.67 11.52
C ALA A 466 17.35 -1.81 12.32
N ASP A 467 17.48 -1.72 13.65
CA ASP A 467 16.78 -2.58 14.59
C ASP A 467 15.59 -1.82 15.19
N ALA A 468 14.50 -2.52 15.47
CA ALA A 468 13.35 -1.94 16.14
C ALA A 468 12.66 -2.92 17.10
N HIS A 469 12.30 -2.42 18.29
CA HIS A 469 11.43 -3.10 19.23
C HIS A 469 10.10 -2.35 19.30
N VAL A 470 8.99 -3.07 19.11
CA VAL A 470 7.64 -2.50 19.11
C VAL A 470 6.80 -3.25 20.13
N LEU A 471 6.40 -2.58 21.21
CA LEU A 471 5.51 -3.12 22.22
C LEU A 471 4.15 -2.42 22.14
N LEU A 472 3.10 -3.19 21.84
CA LEU A 472 1.71 -2.76 21.86
C LEU A 472 0.99 -3.38 23.04
N GLU A 473 0.40 -2.55 23.90
CA GLU A 473 -0.34 -3.00 25.08
C GLU A 473 -1.78 -2.52 25.04
N ARG A 474 -2.66 -3.30 25.67
CA ARG A 474 -4.07 -3.00 25.86
C ARG A 474 -4.44 -2.90 27.32
N TRP A 475 -5.31 -1.95 27.63
CA TRP A 475 -5.94 -1.87 28.95
C TRP A 475 -6.99 -2.96 29.11
N TRP A 476 -6.81 -3.84 30.09
CA TRP A 476 -7.72 -4.93 30.43
C TRP A 476 -7.80 -5.07 31.95
N PHE A 477 -9.03 -5.06 32.52
CA PHE A 477 -9.31 -5.28 33.95
C PHE A 477 -8.35 -4.53 34.90
N GLY A 478 -8.21 -3.22 34.73
CA GLY A 478 -7.42 -2.38 35.64
C GLY A 478 -5.92 -2.35 35.40
N GLY A 479 -5.41 -3.01 34.34
CA GLY A 479 -3.98 -3.00 34.01
C GLY A 479 -3.69 -3.00 32.52
N TRP A 480 -2.45 -2.65 32.16
CA TRP A 480 -1.93 -2.82 30.81
C TRP A 480 -1.39 -4.25 30.63
N ARG A 481 -1.72 -4.88 29.50
CA ARG A 481 -1.23 -6.20 29.12
C ARG A 481 -0.72 -6.16 27.69
N THR A 482 0.34 -6.90 27.40
CA THR A 482 0.87 -7.06 26.05
C THR A 482 -0.21 -7.60 25.13
N GLU A 483 -0.55 -6.82 24.09
CA GLU A 483 -1.45 -7.23 23.00
C GLU A 483 -0.65 -7.79 21.82
N ALA A 484 0.54 -7.24 21.57
CA ALA A 484 1.49 -7.71 20.57
C ALA A 484 2.88 -7.11 20.85
N GLU A 485 3.91 -7.83 20.41
CA GLU A 485 5.30 -7.43 20.53
C GLU A 485 6.07 -7.89 19.29
N TRP A 486 6.91 -7.02 18.74
CA TRP A 486 7.73 -7.31 17.57
C TRP A 486 9.17 -6.88 17.82
N THR A 487 10.10 -7.70 17.33
CA THR A 487 11.53 -7.39 17.30
C THR A 487 12.01 -7.55 15.87
N LEU A 488 12.52 -6.47 15.30
CA LEU A 488 13.10 -6.39 13.97
C LEU A 488 14.61 -6.28 14.15
N ASN A 489 15.35 -7.23 13.57
CA ASN A 489 16.81 -7.28 13.65
C ASN A 489 17.37 -7.06 12.25
N GLY A 490 17.79 -5.83 11.95
CA GLY A 490 18.36 -5.45 10.66
C GLY A 490 17.36 -5.44 9.51
N THR A 491 16.07 -5.25 9.80
CA THR A 491 14.97 -5.22 8.81
C THR A 491 14.04 -4.03 8.98
N ALA A 492 14.34 -3.11 9.92
CA ALA A 492 13.65 -1.85 10.03
C ALA A 492 14.30 -0.80 9.13
N HIS A 493 13.48 0.07 8.55
CA HIS A 493 13.90 1.17 7.69
C HIS A 493 13.74 2.46 8.47
N ALA A 494 14.85 3.12 8.80
CA ALA A 494 14.84 4.22 9.74
C ALA A 494 15.77 5.35 9.34
N GLU A 495 15.30 6.57 9.57
CA GLU A 495 16.06 7.79 9.31
C GLU A 495 16.02 8.70 10.53
N VAL A 496 17.14 9.39 10.78
CA VAL A 496 17.17 10.59 11.63
C VAL A 496 17.84 11.70 10.86
N GLY A 497 17.16 12.84 10.78
CA GLY A 497 17.72 14.01 10.12
C GLY A 497 17.75 15.24 10.99
N THR A 498 18.70 16.10 10.66
CA THR A 498 18.99 17.33 11.37
C THR A 498 19.34 18.44 10.39
N ARG A 499 18.84 19.63 10.70
CA ARG A 499 19.20 20.88 10.05
C ARG A 499 19.83 21.84 11.06
#